data_AF-A0AAE6UME8-F1
#
_entry.id   AF-A0AAE6UME8-F1
#
_cell.length_a   1.000
_cell.length_b   1.000
_cell.length_c   1.000
_cell.angle_alpha   90.00
_cell.angle_beta   90.00
_cell.angle_gamma   90.00
#
_symmetry.space_group_name_H-M   'P 1'
#
loop_
_entity.id
_entity.type
_entity.pdbx_description
1 polymer ?
#
loop_
_entity_poly.entity_id
_entity_poly.type
_entity_poly.pdbx_seq_one_letter_code
_entity_poly.pdbx_strand_id
1 'polypeptide(L)' 'MQCTTGTNEVHGRNNARLGRREVDGNIWLGRTLIFRIIDDRVYSMHEQYLGRLKYGKAMTDRGELIFMVR' A
#
# COMPACT_ATOMS: atom_id res chain seq x y z
N MET A 1 -13.68 18.09 -14.48
CA MET A 1 -12.51 17.44 -13.85
C MET A 1 -12.85 15.97 -13.70
N GLN A 2 -12.15 15.09 -14.40
CA GLN A 2 -12.40 13.64 -14.35
C GLN A 2 -11.62 13.11 -13.15
N CYS A 3 -12.28 12.91 -12.01
CA CYS A 3 -11.68 12.18 -10.88
C CYS A 3 -11.55 10.73 -11.33
N THR A 4 -10.39 10.37 -11.88
CA THR A 4 -10.00 8.99 -12.09
C THR A 4 -9.97 8.36 -10.70
N THR A 5 -11.01 7.61 -10.34
CA THR A 5 -11.02 6.74 -9.16
C THR A 5 -10.01 5.61 -9.41
N GLY A 6 -8.73 5.97 -9.43
CA GLY A 6 -7.63 5.07 -9.75
C GLY A 6 -7.44 4.12 -8.59
N THR A 7 -8.13 3.00 -8.61
CA THR A 7 -7.75 1.84 -7.80
C THR A 7 -6.40 1.38 -8.31
N ASN A 8 -5.34 1.67 -7.56
CA ASN A 8 -3.99 1.25 -7.93
C ASN A 8 -3.80 -0.20 -7.46
N GLU A 9 -3.16 -1.03 -8.28
CA GLU A 9 -2.86 -2.39 -7.88
C GLU A 9 -1.67 -2.40 -6.93
N VAL A 10 -1.76 -3.20 -5.88
CA VAL A 10 -0.66 -3.36 -4.92
C VAL A 10 -0.03 -4.73 -5.10
N HIS A 11 1.28 -4.72 -5.28
CA HIS A 11 2.12 -5.89 -5.54
C HIS A 11 3.22 -6.01 -4.49
N GLY A 12 3.39 -7.19 -3.92
CA GLY A 12 4.42 -7.49 -2.94
C GLY A 12 5.75 -7.87 -3.57
N ARG A 13 6.62 -8.45 -2.74
CA ARG A 13 7.84 -9.10 -3.20
C ARG A 13 7.51 -10.15 -4.28
N ASN A 14 8.37 -10.26 -5.29
CA ASN A 14 8.19 -11.14 -6.46
C ASN A 14 6.94 -10.81 -7.31
N ASN A 15 6.43 -9.57 -7.25
CA ASN A 15 5.26 -9.13 -8.02
C ASN A 15 3.98 -9.93 -7.70
N ALA A 16 3.89 -10.47 -6.47
CA ALA A 16 2.70 -11.14 -5.99
C ALA A 16 1.59 -10.11 -5.73
N ARG A 17 0.41 -10.28 -6.31
CA ARG A 17 -0.70 -9.35 -6.10
C ARG A 17 -1.16 -9.40 -4.64
N LEU A 18 -1.03 -8.29 -3.92
CA LEU A 18 -1.43 -8.14 -2.52
C LEU A 18 -2.81 -7.52 -2.36
N GLY A 19 -3.28 -6.75 -3.34
CA GLY A 19 -4.59 -6.13 -3.24
C GLY A 19 -4.77 -4.93 -4.14
N ARG A 20 -5.72 -4.08 -3.77
CA ARG A 20 -5.98 -2.79 -4.39
C ARG A 20 -5.92 -1.70 -3.34
N ARG A 21 -5.27 -0.60 -3.70
CA ARG A 21 -5.28 0.63 -2.91
C ARG A 21 -6.53 1.42 -3.26
N GLU A 22 -7.29 1.77 -2.24
CA GLU A 22 -8.44 2.67 -2.36
C GLU A 22 -8.04 4.13 -2.08
N VAL A 23 -8.94 5.06 -2.36
CA VAL A 23 -8.70 6.52 -2.27
C VAL A 23 -8.43 6.95 -0.83
N ASP A 24 -8.95 6.23 0.14
CA ASP A 24 -8.72 6.43 1.58
C ASP A 24 -7.32 6.01 2.05
N GLY A 25 -6.49 5.45 1.15
CA GLY A 25 -5.15 4.96 1.47
C GLY A 25 -5.13 3.54 2.03
N ASN A 26 -6.27 2.89 2.21
CA ASN A 26 -6.36 1.50 2.63
C ASN A 26 -6.05 0.56 1.46
N ILE A 27 -5.39 -0.56 1.79
CA ILE A 27 -5.07 -1.61 0.84
C ILE A 27 -5.85 -2.87 1.22
N TRP A 28 -6.73 -3.30 0.33
CA TRP A 28 -7.63 -4.42 0.55
C TRP A 28 -7.32 -5.59 -0.35
N LEU A 29 -7.37 -6.80 0.22
CA LEU A 29 -7.45 -8.05 -0.52
C LEU A 29 -8.85 -8.64 -0.32
N GLY A 30 -9.72 -8.46 -1.32
CA GLY A 30 -11.13 -8.83 -1.17
C GLY A 30 -11.79 -7.99 -0.06
N ARG A 31 -12.15 -8.62 1.05
CA ARG A 31 -12.74 -7.96 2.24
C ARG A 31 -11.76 -7.77 3.39
N THR A 32 -10.50 -8.21 3.21
CA THR A 32 -9.48 -8.15 4.26
C THR A 32 -8.62 -6.92 4.06
N LEU A 33 -8.54 -6.08 5.09
CA LEU A 33 -7.61 -4.96 5.14
C LEU A 33 -6.20 -5.48 5.41
N ILE A 34 -5.25 -5.14 4.52
CA ILE A 34 -3.87 -5.63 4.60
C ILE A 34 -2.92 -4.54 5.11
N PHE A 35 -3.03 -3.34 4.55
CA PHE A 35 -2.23 -2.18 4.95
C PHE A 35 -3.07 -0.91 5.00
N ARG A 36 -2.61 0.06 5.79
CA ARG A 36 -3.12 1.44 5.78
C ARG A 36 -1.99 2.39 5.42
N ILE A 37 -2.27 3.38 4.56
CA ILE A 37 -1.32 4.45 4.22
C ILE A 37 -1.90 5.77 4.74
N ILE A 38 -1.20 6.42 5.67
CA ILE A 38 -1.58 7.71 6.25
C ILE A 38 -0.37 8.64 6.18
N ASP A 39 -0.47 9.77 5.49
CA ASP A 39 0.63 10.73 5.29
C ASP A 39 1.95 10.03 4.86
N ASP A 40 1.85 9.19 3.83
CA ASP A 40 2.92 8.33 3.31
C ASP A 40 3.48 7.27 4.26
N ARG A 41 3.00 7.17 5.51
CA ARG A 41 3.40 6.12 6.45
C ARG A 41 2.56 4.88 6.21
N VAL A 42 3.23 3.73 6.18
CA VAL A 42 2.63 2.43 5.93
C VAL A 42 2.46 1.71 7.26
N TYR A 43 1.25 1.25 7.52
CA TYR A 43 0.88 0.50 8.71
C TYR A 43 0.32 -0.87 8.33
N SER A 44 0.54 -1.87 9.20
CA SER A 44 -0.14 -3.16 9.10
C SER A 44 -1.63 -3.06 9.46
N MET A 45 -2.37 -4.14 9.25
CA MET A 45 -3.75 -4.28 9.75
C MET A 45 -3.88 -4.03 11.27
N HIS A 46 -2.80 -4.27 12.03
CA HIS A 46 -2.72 -4.08 13.48
C HIS A 46 -2.14 -2.71 13.87
N GLU A 47 -2.16 -1.73 12.95
CA GLU A 47 -1.71 -0.35 13.21
C GLU A 47 -0.21 -0.23 13.58
N GLN A 48 0.57 -1.27 13.32
CA GLN A 48 2.02 -1.22 13.51
C GLN A 48 2.66 -0.50 12.34
N TYR A 49 3.45 0.53 12.62
CA TYR A 49 4.24 1.22 11.62
C TYR A 49 5.27 0.26 11.01
N LEU A 50 5.29 0.19 9.67
CA LEU A 50 6.19 -0.68 8.91
C LEU A 50 7.24 0.10 8.11
N GLY A 51 6.93 1.34 7.73
CA GLY A 51 7.80 2.13 6.88
C GLY A 51 7.06 3.22 6.12
N ARG A 52 7.60 3.62 4.95
CA ARG A 52 7.07 4.75 4.17
C ARG A 52 6.88 4.39 2.71
N LEU A 53 5.82 4.94 2.12
CA LEU A 53 5.53 4.91 0.69
C LEU A 53 6.20 6.10 0.02
N LYS A 54 7.13 5.86 -0.90
CA LYS A 54 7.74 6.89 -1.74
C LYS A 54 7.88 6.40 -3.17
N TYR A 55 7.55 7.25 -4.14
CA TYR A 55 7.65 6.92 -5.58
C TYR A 55 6.99 5.57 -5.94
N GLY A 56 5.81 5.30 -5.37
CA GLY A 56 5.07 4.04 -5.59
C GLY A 56 5.68 2.81 -4.90
N LYS A 57 6.71 2.95 -4.06
CA LYS A 57 7.34 1.84 -3.32
C LYS A 57 7.21 2.05 -1.82
N ALA A 58 6.59 1.10 -1.15
CA ALA A 58 6.58 1.02 0.31
C ALA A 58 7.82 0.28 0.77
N MET A 59 8.64 0.94 1.59
CA MET A 59 9.89 0.38 2.10
C MET A 59 9.97 0.54 3.61
N THR A 60 10.57 -0.43 4.29
CA THR A 60 10.94 -0.31 5.70
C THR A 60 11.99 0.78 5.86
N ASP A 61 12.17 1.29 7.08
CA ASP A 61 13.23 2.26 7.38
C ASP A 61 14.65 1.68 7.15
N ARG A 62 14.78 0.35 7.01
CA ARG A 62 16.02 -0.36 6.65
C ARG A 62 16.20 -0.55 5.14
N GLY A 63 15.26 -0.08 4.32
CA GLY A 63 15.32 -0.18 2.86
C GLY A 63 14.75 -1.48 2.28
N GLU A 64 14.06 -2.29 3.07
CA GLU A 64 13.44 -3.54 2.59
C GLU A 64 12.10 -3.23 1.93
N LEU A 65 11.86 -3.81 0.75
CA LEU A 65 10.59 -3.63 0.04
C LEU A 65 9.45 -4.33 0.77
N ILE A 66 8.39 -3.59 1.10
CA ILE A 66 7.13 -4.11 1.61
C ILE A 66 6.20 -4.42 0.43
N PHE A 67 5.90 -3.41 -0.38
CA PHE A 67 5.08 -3.53 -1.58
C PHE A 67 5.33 -2.39 -2.58
N MET A 68 4.77 -2.52 -3.78
CA MET A 68 4.75 -1.53 -4.84
C MET A 68 3.30 -1.24 -5.22
N VAL A 69 3.01 0.02 -5.51
CA VAL A 69 1.73 0.50 -6.04
C VAL A 69 1.92 0.79 -7.52
N ARG A 70 1.06 0.21 -8.36
CA ARG A 70 1.06 0.36 -9.84
C ARG A 70 -0.27 0.87 -10.35
#